data_AF-A0A059CY03-F1
#
_entry.id   AF-A0A059CY03-F1
#
_cell.length_a   1.000
_cell.length_b   1.000
_cell.length_c   1.000
_cell.angle_alpha   90.00
_cell.angle_beta   90.00
_cell.angle_gamma   90.00
#
_symmetry.space_group_name_H-M   'P 1'
#
loop_
_entity.id
_entity.type
_entity.pdbx_description
1 polymer ?
#
loop_
_entity_poly.entity_id
_entity_poly.type
_entity_poly.pdbx_seq_one_letter_code
_entity_poly.pdbx_strand_id
1 'polypeptide(L)' 'MVKMSQSMIRKTLEAVKDQTSIRLAKVASNMTPELEVNIVKATSHNDDPVDEKCICRILNLTSYSRRYIHACVSVLLK' A
#
# COMPACT_ATOMS: atom_id res chain seq x y z
N MET A 1 32.35 7.90 32.39
CA MET A 1 30.92 7.86 32.06
C MET A 1 30.67 8.80 30.89
N VAL A 2 30.64 8.26 29.67
CA VAL A 2 30.63 9.05 28.44
C VAL A 2 29.26 9.69 28.27
N LYS A 3 29.19 11.03 28.30
CA LYS A 3 28.05 11.78 27.78
C LYS A 3 27.96 11.46 26.29
N MET A 4 27.02 10.60 25.88
CA MET A 4 26.55 10.61 24.50
C MET A 4 26.25 12.07 24.15
N SER A 5 26.92 12.62 23.14
CA SER A 5 26.66 14.00 22.74
C SER A 5 25.20 14.11 22.31
N GLN A 6 24.51 15.17 22.72
CA GLN A 6 23.12 15.42 22.29
C GLN A 6 22.98 15.38 20.75
N SER A 7 24.05 15.72 20.01
CA SER A 7 24.11 15.62 18.56
C SER A 7 24.04 14.17 18.04
N MET A 8 24.62 13.20 18.75
CA MET A 8 24.52 11.77 18.39
C MET A 8 23.08 11.29 18.56
N ILE A 9 22.42 11.67 19.66
CA ILE A 9 21.02 11.30 19.95
C ILE A 9 20.06 11.90 18.91
N ARG A 10 20.29 13.15 18.51
CA ARG A 10 19.45 13.79 17.48
C ARG A 10 19.59 13.10 16.13
N LYS A 11 20.82 12.78 15.72
CA LYS A 11 21.09 12.07 14.46
C LYS A 11 20.47 10.67 14.45
N THR A 12 20.55 9.93 15.55
CA THR A 12 19.92 8.61 15.61
C THR A 12 18.40 8.70 15.56
N LEU A 13 17.80 9.71 16.21
CA LEU A 13 16.35 9.95 16.13
C LEU A 13 15.89 10.35 14.71
N GLU A 14 16.65 11.22 14.04
CA GLU A 14 16.41 11.60 12.63
C GLU A 14 16.45 10.35 11.74
N ALA A 15 17.45 9.48 11.90
CA ALA A 15 17.55 8.24 11.14
C ALA A 15 16.37 7.28 11.39
N VAL A 16 15.87 7.18 12.63
CA VAL A 16 14.70 6.34 12.98
C VAL A 16 13.42 6.90 12.35
N LYS A 17 13.25 8.23 12.31
CA LYS A 17 12.14 8.89 11.63
C LYS A 17 12.17 8.61 10.11
N ASP A 18 13.35 8.69 9.51
CA ASP A 18 13.53 8.42 8.08
C ASP A 18 13.26 6.95 7.78
N GLN A 19 13.78 6.03 8.59
CA GLN A 19 13.50 4.60 8.45
C GLN A 19 11.99 4.31 8.49
N THR A 20 11.26 4.96 9.41
CA THR A 20 9.81 4.80 9.51
C THR A 20 9.11 5.34 8.27
N SER A 21 9.49 6.52 7.81
CA SER A 21 8.94 7.15 6.60
C SER A 21 9.20 6.30 5.35
N ILE A 22 10.40 5.77 5.20
CA ILE A 22 10.80 4.88 4.09
C ILE A 22 9.98 3.60 4.10
N ARG A 23 9.81 2.97 5.27
CA ARG A 23 9.02 1.73 5.38
C ARG A 23 7.55 1.96 5.03
N LEU A 24 6.96 3.08 5.45
CA LEU A 24 5.59 3.44 5.09
C LEU A 24 5.46 3.68 3.58
N ALA A 25 6.39 4.43 2.99
CA ALA A 25 6.41 4.66 1.54
C ALA A 25 6.51 3.34 0.76
N LYS A 26 7.35 2.40 1.22
CA LYS A 26 7.51 1.08 0.61
C LYS A 26 6.26 0.20 0.71
N VAL A 27 5.54 0.25 1.83
CA VAL A 27 4.26 -0.47 1.94
C VAL A 27 3.23 0.13 0.99
N ALA A 28 3.13 1.46 0.96
CA ALA A 28 2.22 2.16 0.06
C ALA A 28 2.50 1.89 -1.42
N SER A 29 3.77 1.77 -1.83
CA SER A 29 4.12 1.45 -3.22
C SER A 29 3.65 0.06 -3.66
N ASN A 30 3.60 -0.91 -2.74
CA ASN A 30 3.22 -2.29 -3.04
C ASN A 30 1.70 -2.50 -3.08
N MET A 31 0.91 -1.56 -2.55
CA MET A 31 -0.54 -1.70 -2.47
C MET A 31 -1.26 -1.44 -3.80
N THR A 32 -0.67 -0.63 -4.70
CA THR A 32 -1.28 -0.32 -6.01
C THR A 32 -1.25 -1.50 -6.99
N PRO A 33 -0.11 -2.19 -7.17
CA PRO A 33 -0.06 -3.40 -8.02
C PRO A 33 -0.97 -4.51 -7.52
N GLU A 34 -1.10 -4.65 -6.19
CA GLU A 34 -2.00 -5.63 -5.60
C GLU A 34 -3.47 -5.35 -5.95
N LEU A 35 -3.91 -4.09 -5.89
CA LEU A 35 -5.26 -3.70 -6.29
C LEU A 35 -5.54 -4.04 -7.76
N GLU A 36 -4.61 -3.71 -8.66
CA GLU A 36 -4.73 -3.96 -10.09
C GLU A 36 -4.87 -5.46 -10.40
N VAL A 37 -4.04 -6.31 -9.77
CA VAL A 37 -4.14 -7.77 -9.94
C VAL A 37 -5.50 -8.31 -9.49
N ASN A 38 -6.03 -7.84 -8.35
CA ASN A 38 -7.33 -8.29 -7.87
C ASN A 38 -8.47 -7.83 -8.79
N ILE A 39 -8.39 -6.61 -9.35
CA ILE A 39 -9.37 -6.13 -10.32
C ILE A 39 -9.36 -7.00 -11.57
N VAL A 40 -8.19 -7.23 -12.18
CA VAL A 40 -8.06 -8.06 -13.38
C VAL A 40 -8.60 -9.48 -13.14
N LYS A 41 -8.31 -10.06 -11.97
CA LYS A 41 -8.86 -11.37 -11.59
C LYS A 41 -10.37 -11.35 -11.44
N ALA A 42 -10.93 -10.32 -10.81
CA ALA A 42 -12.37 -10.17 -10.62
C ALA A 42 -13.13 -9.86 -11.91
N THR A 43 -12.46 -9.29 -12.92
CA THR A 43 -13.05 -8.98 -14.23
C THR A 43 -12.61 -9.96 -15.32
N SER A 44 -11.90 -11.03 -14.95
CA SER A 44 -11.47 -12.05 -15.90
C SER A 44 -12.68 -12.79 -16.43
N HIS A 45 -12.74 -13.01 -17.74
CA HIS A 45 -13.82 -13.73 -18.41
C HIS A 45 -13.61 -15.25 -18.34
N ASN A 46 -13.50 -15.78 -17.11
CA ASN A 46 -13.54 -17.22 -16.89
C ASN A 46 -14.99 -17.68 -16.68
N ASP A 47 -15.31 -18.90 -17.10
CA ASP A 47 -16.62 -19.52 -16.83
C ASP A 47 -16.85 -19.83 -15.33
N ASP A 48 -15.80 -19.69 -14.52
CA ASP A 48 -15.85 -19.86 -13.08
C ASP A 48 -16.53 -18.67 -12.39
N PRO A 49 -17.29 -18.90 -11.31
CA PRO A 49 -17.81 -17.81 -10.50
C PRO A 49 -16.66 -16.93 -9.97
N VAL A 50 -16.87 -15.62 -10.00
CA VAL A 50 -15.87 -14.64 -9.60
C VAL A 50 -15.34 -14.94 -8.18
N ASP A 51 -14.02 -14.86 -8.00
CA ASP A 51 -13.42 -15.15 -6.70
C ASP A 51 -13.83 -14.07 -5.67
N GLU A 52 -14.70 -14.45 -4.73
CA GLU A 52 -15.19 -13.59 -3.65
C GLU A 52 -14.04 -12.98 -2.83
N LYS A 53 -12.89 -13.67 -2.76
CA LYS A 53 -11.67 -13.15 -2.13
C LYS A 53 -11.14 -11.93 -2.86
N CYS A 54 -11.20 -11.90 -4.19
CA CYS A 54 -10.78 -10.75 -4.99
C CYS A 54 -11.68 -9.55 -4.71
N ILE A 55 -13.01 -9.76 -4.65
CA ILE A 55 -13.98 -8.70 -4.30
C ILE A 55 -13.70 -8.16 -2.90
N CYS A 56 -13.57 -9.04 -1.90
CA CYS A 56 -13.24 -8.65 -0.53
C CYS A 56 -11.93 -7.85 -0.46
N ARG A 57 -10.93 -8.23 -1.27
CA ARG A 57 -9.65 -7.53 -1.31
C ARG A 57 -9.77 -6.14 -1.92
N ILE A 58 -10.55 -5.98 -3.00
CA ILE A 58 -10.84 -4.69 -3.62
C ILE A 58 -11.56 -3.77 -2.62
N LEU A 59 -12.60 -4.27 -1.93
CA LEU A 59 -13.33 -3.50 -0.92
C LEU A 59 -12.43 -3.05 0.24
N ASN A 60 -11.60 -3.95 0.77
CA ASN A 60 -10.66 -3.62 1.83
C ASN A 60 -9.64 -2.56 1.38
N LEU A 61 -9.02 -2.72 0.19
CA LEU A 61 -8.05 -1.76 -0.33
C LEU A 61 -8.67 -0.38 -0.60
N THR A 62 -9.86 -0.33 -1.21
CA THR A 62 -10.56 0.93 -1.49
C THR A 62 -11.05 1.65 -0.24
N SER A 63 -11.25 0.93 0.87
CA SER A 63 -11.60 1.53 2.16
C SER A 63 -10.47 2.33 2.83
N TYR A 64 -9.19 2.07 2.50
CA TYR A 64 -8.06 2.74 3.15
C TYR A 64 -7.89 4.22 2.75
N SER A 65 -8.16 4.57 1.48
CA SER A 65 -8.03 5.95 1.00
C SER A 65 -8.68 6.19 -0.36
N ARG A 66 -9.04 7.45 -0.63
CA ARG A 66 -9.53 7.90 -1.95
C ARG A 66 -8.57 7.60 -3.11
N ARG A 67 -7.27 7.49 -2.85
CA ARG A 67 -6.28 7.16 -3.89
C ARG A 67 -6.52 5.77 -4.48
N TYR A 68 -6.95 4.81 -3.66
CA TYR A 68 -7.29 3.46 -4.12
C TYR A 68 -8.58 3.44 -4.95
N ILE A 69 -9.56 4.27 -4.59
CA ILE A 69 -10.78 4.43 -5.40
C ILE A 69 -10.41 4.96 -6.78
N HIS A 70 -9.59 6.02 -6.85
CA HIS A 70 -9.14 6.58 -8.12
C HIS A 70 -8.38 5.55 -8.97
N ALA A 71 -7.46 4.79 -8.35
CA ALA A 71 -6.73 3.73 -9.04
C ALA A 71 -7.66 2.63 -9.56
N CYS A 72 -8.63 2.18 -8.74
CA CYS A 72 -9.62 1.19 -9.12
C CYS A 72 -10.44 1.63 -10.34
N VAL A 73 -11.00 2.84 -10.28
CA VAL A 73 -11.78 3.42 -11.39
C VAL A 73 -10.92 3.57 -12.65
N SER A 74 -9.67 4.00 -12.51
CA SER A 74 -8.75 4.14 -13.65
C SER A 74 -8.44 2.80 -14.33
N VAL A 75 -8.39 1.70 -13.58
CA VAL A 75 -8.18 0.35 -14.14
C VAL A 75 -9.43 -0.17 -14.83
N LEU A 76 -10.61 0.03 -14.25
CA LEU A 76 -11.89 -0.41 -14.83
C LEU A 76 -12.29 0.36 -16.10
N LEU A 77 -11.82 1.59 -16.25
CA LEU A 77 -12.10 2.45 -17.41
C LEU A 77 -11.02 2.40 -18.50
N LYS A 78 -9.95 1.62 -18.30
CA LYS A 78 -8.99 1.31 -19.37
C LYS A 78 -9.62 0.36 -20.38
#